data_AF-A0A2M9KGG9-F1
#
_entry.id   AF-A0A2M9KGG9-F1
#
_cell.length_a   1.000
_cell.length_b   1.000
_cell.length_c   1.000
_cell.angle_alpha   90.00
_cell.angle_beta   90.00
_cell.angle_gamma   90.00
#
_symmetry.space_group_name_H-M   'P 1'
#
loop_
_entity.id
_entity.type
_entity.pdbx_description
1 polymer ?
#
loop_
_entity_poly.entity_id
_entity_poly.type
_entity_poly.pdbx_seq_one_letter_code
_entity_poly.pdbx_strand_id
1 'polypeptide(L)'
;MLPVASFVPRQFLGLTGLDHDRDKMIENDGLMCRTLCRCAERTFERLAESRTAGKALGEESFTDFNLQGLRRARGDRLVTHQFTREEKAGNGADWEWWFHADGHGFGMRVQAKKAHKDGRYVLRHYTRSFVGRVRQSDRLVEDAAASGCLPFYVFYNHRNWTAAGDELAPADCDHTLADQRQMGCTLVSALVVQRAIVERMYGSSDHVKRHSIPWNRVLCDSTVPDVGSLNAVFDRVRALHRDGVLDLRQARERPEVYSYAVSRAEGVGRGEPLAVPPDYGAPPPDLTDRPVYRAFGGLSDGPVRALPARVRQMISGDPVDPPDSPPCRSGPRGPG
;
A
#
# COMPACT_ATOMS: atom_id res chain seq x y z
N MET A 1 39.09 -2.08 -57.91
CA MET A 1 39.41 -2.34 -56.49
C MET A 1 38.47 -1.52 -55.63
N LEU A 2 37.50 -2.19 -55.00
CA LEU A 2 36.77 -1.87 -53.76
C LEU A 2 35.71 -3.00 -53.63
N PRO A 3 35.67 -3.81 -52.55
CA PRO A 3 34.76 -4.94 -52.46
C PRO A 3 33.38 -4.51 -51.93
N VAL A 4 32.34 -5.10 -52.52
CA VAL A 4 30.94 -5.00 -52.11
C VAL A 4 30.75 -5.87 -50.87
N ALA A 5 30.35 -5.26 -49.75
CA ALA A 5 30.03 -5.97 -48.51
C ALA A 5 28.70 -6.74 -48.66
N SER A 6 28.75 -8.05 -48.50
CA SER A 6 27.61 -8.96 -48.47
C SER A 6 26.82 -8.79 -47.17
N PHE A 7 25.51 -8.56 -47.34
CA PHE A 7 24.54 -8.45 -46.26
C PHE A 7 24.14 -9.86 -45.80
N VAL A 8 24.58 -10.27 -44.61
CA VAL A 8 24.13 -11.52 -43.97
C VAL A 8 22.92 -11.19 -43.09
N PRO A 9 21.74 -11.80 -43.31
CA PRO A 9 20.60 -11.59 -42.44
C PRO A 9 20.85 -12.29 -41.09
N ARG A 10 20.79 -11.54 -39.99
CA ARG A 10 20.72 -12.08 -38.63
C ARG A 10 19.47 -12.96 -38.51
N GLN A 11 19.68 -14.25 -38.30
CA GLN A 11 18.64 -15.17 -37.87
C GLN A 11 18.02 -14.65 -36.57
N PHE A 12 16.73 -14.32 -36.62
CA PHE A 12 15.88 -14.12 -35.45
C PHE A 12 15.71 -15.48 -34.77
N LEU A 13 16.51 -15.76 -33.75
CA LEU A 13 16.24 -16.87 -32.84
C LEU A 13 15.02 -16.51 -31.99
N GLY A 14 13.93 -17.25 -32.21
CA GLY A 14 12.67 -17.10 -31.48
C GLY A 14 12.84 -17.41 -29.99
N LEU A 15 12.67 -16.40 -29.16
CA LEU A 15 12.51 -16.50 -27.71
C LEU A 15 11.02 -16.53 -27.31
N THR A 16 10.21 -17.36 -27.95
CA THR A 16 8.77 -17.47 -27.65
C THR A 16 8.38 -18.75 -26.89
N GLY A 17 9.37 -19.59 -26.53
CA GLY A 17 9.11 -20.90 -25.91
C GLY A 17 9.35 -21.01 -24.39
N LEU A 18 10.01 -20.05 -23.75
CA LEU A 18 10.46 -20.20 -22.34
C LEU A 18 9.49 -19.65 -21.29
N ASP A 19 8.51 -18.83 -21.66
CA ASP A 19 7.55 -18.27 -20.70
C ASP A 19 6.40 -19.22 -20.39
N HIS A 20 5.99 -20.08 -21.34
CA HIS A 20 4.81 -20.92 -21.17
C HIS A 20 5.04 -22.13 -20.25
N ASP A 21 6.27 -22.68 -20.21
CA ASP A 21 6.61 -23.80 -19.32
C ASP A 21 6.94 -23.35 -17.89
N ARG A 22 7.39 -22.10 -17.70
CA ARG A 22 7.52 -21.52 -16.35
C ARG A 22 6.16 -21.36 -15.67
N ASP A 23 5.14 -20.91 -16.41
CA ASP A 23 3.80 -20.71 -15.85
C ASP A 23 3.11 -22.03 -15.41
N LYS A 24 3.54 -23.20 -15.90
CA LYS A 24 3.00 -24.52 -15.47
C LYS A 24 3.70 -25.12 -14.25
N MET A 25 4.97 -24.82 -14.00
CA MET A 25 5.64 -25.15 -12.72
C MET A 25 5.22 -24.21 -11.57
N ILE A 26 4.48 -23.14 -11.88
CA ILE A 26 4.10 -22.07 -10.94
C ILE A 26 2.90 -22.44 -10.06
N GLU A 27 2.08 -23.42 -10.43
CA GLU A 27 0.78 -23.68 -9.78
C GLU A 27 0.81 -24.37 -8.41
N ASN A 28 1.94 -24.95 -7.97
CA ASN A 28 1.92 -25.88 -6.82
C ASN A 28 2.88 -25.57 -5.66
N ASP A 29 3.57 -24.44 -5.66
CA ASP A 29 4.52 -24.10 -4.60
C ASP A 29 3.87 -23.50 -3.33
N GLY A 30 2.52 -23.48 -3.24
CA GLY A 30 1.70 -23.47 -2.01
C GLY A 30 1.90 -22.35 -0.97
N LEU A 31 2.85 -21.45 -1.16
CA LEU A 31 3.33 -20.54 -0.11
C LEU A 31 3.08 -19.10 -0.52
N MET A 32 2.29 -18.42 0.30
CA MET A 32 1.89 -17.03 0.14
C MET A 32 3.10 -16.09 -0.02
N CYS A 33 4.19 -16.36 0.70
CA CYS A 33 5.44 -15.63 0.58
C CYS A 33 5.98 -15.63 -0.86
N ARG A 34 6.11 -16.80 -1.50
CA ARG A 34 6.60 -16.93 -2.88
C ARG A 34 5.70 -16.19 -3.86
N THR A 35 4.38 -16.25 -3.68
CA THR A 35 3.43 -15.51 -4.50
C THR A 35 3.68 -14.01 -4.41
N LEU A 36 3.82 -13.46 -3.20
CA LEU A 36 4.12 -12.04 -3.02
C LEU A 36 5.49 -11.65 -3.59
N CYS A 37 6.53 -12.47 -3.42
CA CYS A 37 7.84 -12.23 -4.03
C CYS A 37 7.73 -12.11 -5.55
N ARG A 38 7.06 -13.07 -6.21
CA ARG A 38 6.85 -13.05 -7.66
C ARG A 38 6.07 -11.81 -8.12
N CYS A 39 5.03 -11.41 -7.37
CA CYS A 39 4.27 -10.20 -7.68
C CYS A 39 5.15 -8.93 -7.52
N ALA A 40 6.01 -8.86 -6.51
CA ALA A 40 6.99 -7.78 -6.36
C ALA A 40 8.00 -7.77 -7.51
N GLU A 41 8.57 -8.92 -7.86
CA GLU A 41 9.54 -9.06 -8.94
C GLU A 41 8.96 -8.61 -10.29
N ARG A 42 7.77 -9.11 -10.62
CA ARG A 42 7.04 -8.71 -11.84
C ARG A 42 6.72 -7.22 -11.84
N THR A 43 6.35 -6.65 -10.69
CA THR A 43 6.10 -5.21 -10.56
C THR A 43 7.39 -4.42 -10.81
N PHE A 44 8.51 -4.85 -10.23
CA PHE A 44 9.82 -4.23 -10.38
C PHE A 44 10.26 -4.23 -11.86
N GLU A 45 10.13 -5.36 -12.55
CA GLU A 45 10.51 -5.53 -13.96
C GLU A 45 9.60 -4.69 -14.89
N ARG A 46 8.28 -4.74 -14.70
CA ARG A 46 7.33 -3.96 -15.49
C ARG A 46 7.49 -2.45 -15.27
N LEU A 47 7.88 -2.02 -14.07
CA LEU A 47 8.22 -0.62 -13.84
C LEU A 47 9.45 -0.21 -14.66
N ALA A 48 10.44 -1.09 -14.83
CA ALA A 48 11.58 -0.86 -15.70
C ALA A 48 11.16 -0.72 -17.17
N GLU A 49 10.39 -1.69 -17.67
CA GLU A 49 9.90 -1.73 -19.05
C GLU A 49 9.00 -0.53 -19.38
N SER A 50 8.09 -0.17 -18.47
CA SER A 50 7.20 0.97 -18.68
C SER A 50 7.94 2.31 -18.78
N ARG A 51 9.16 2.41 -18.25
CA ARG A 51 10.01 3.60 -18.38
C ARG A 51 10.68 3.69 -19.75
N THR A 52 10.88 2.56 -20.43
CA THR A 52 11.55 2.48 -21.74
C THR A 52 10.55 2.42 -22.90
N ALA A 53 9.34 1.88 -22.70
CA ALA A 53 8.37 1.58 -23.77
C ALA A 53 7.50 2.76 -24.25
N GLY A 54 7.82 4.01 -23.90
CA GLY A 54 7.12 5.21 -24.37
C GLY A 54 5.71 5.46 -23.77
N LYS A 55 4.98 4.43 -23.35
CA LYS A 55 3.72 4.54 -22.59
C LYS A 55 3.86 3.92 -21.20
N ALA A 56 3.96 4.79 -20.19
CA ALA A 56 4.05 4.35 -18.80
C ALA A 56 2.73 3.74 -18.33
N LEU A 57 2.79 2.54 -17.74
CA LEU A 57 1.64 1.89 -17.10
C LEU A 57 1.12 2.73 -15.93
N GLY A 58 -0.20 2.79 -15.78
CA GLY A 58 -0.85 3.45 -14.65
C GLY A 58 -0.66 2.68 -13.34
N GLU A 59 -0.88 3.36 -12.20
CA GLU A 59 -0.91 2.72 -10.88
C GLU A 59 -1.98 1.62 -10.80
N GLU A 60 -3.16 1.88 -11.38
CA GLU A 60 -4.27 0.93 -11.47
C GLU A 60 -3.83 -0.40 -12.12
N SER A 61 -3.04 -0.36 -13.19
CA SER A 61 -2.58 -1.57 -13.88
C SER A 61 -1.69 -2.47 -13.01
N PHE A 62 -0.79 -1.88 -12.21
CA PHE A 62 0.05 -2.67 -11.30
C PHE A 62 -0.79 -3.34 -10.21
N THR A 63 -1.81 -2.62 -9.70
CA THR A 63 -2.79 -3.19 -8.77
C THR A 63 -3.55 -4.35 -9.39
N ASP A 64 -4.09 -4.19 -10.60
CA ASP A 64 -4.83 -5.24 -11.31
C ASP A 64 -4.00 -6.52 -11.46
N PHE A 65 -2.75 -6.36 -11.93
CA PHE A 65 -1.85 -7.49 -12.13
C PHE A 65 -1.52 -8.22 -10.83
N ASN A 66 -1.25 -7.48 -9.76
CA ASN A 66 -0.92 -8.06 -8.47
C ASN A 66 -2.13 -8.76 -7.85
N LEU A 67 -3.31 -8.12 -7.84
CA LEU A 67 -4.53 -8.71 -7.28
C LEU A 67 -4.98 -9.95 -8.08
N GLN A 68 -4.88 -9.91 -9.41
CA GLN A 68 -5.16 -11.09 -10.23
C GLN A 68 -4.20 -12.24 -9.94
N GLY A 69 -2.90 -11.95 -9.82
CA GLY A 69 -1.89 -12.95 -9.46
C GLY A 69 -2.15 -13.58 -8.09
N LEU A 70 -2.49 -12.75 -7.10
CA LEU A 70 -2.80 -13.20 -5.75
C LEU A 70 -4.08 -14.05 -5.70
N ARG A 71 -5.16 -13.62 -6.36
CA ARG A 71 -6.43 -14.38 -6.42
C ARG A 71 -6.23 -15.75 -7.05
N ARG A 72 -5.49 -15.82 -8.18
CA ARG A 72 -5.22 -17.07 -8.88
C ARG A 72 -4.40 -18.04 -8.03
N ALA A 73 -3.37 -17.53 -7.35
CA ALA A 73 -2.45 -18.39 -6.61
C ALA A 73 -2.97 -18.78 -5.22
N ARG A 74 -3.71 -17.88 -4.52
CA ARG A 74 -3.98 -17.97 -3.08
C ARG A 74 -5.40 -17.55 -2.68
N GLY A 75 -6.37 -17.66 -3.59
CA GLY A 75 -7.78 -17.35 -3.30
C GLY A 75 -8.40 -18.18 -2.18
N ASP A 76 -7.78 -19.29 -1.80
CA ASP A 76 -8.16 -20.15 -0.68
C ASP A 76 -7.82 -19.59 0.70
N ARG A 77 -6.90 -18.63 0.79
CA ARG A 77 -6.41 -18.03 2.06
C ARG A 77 -6.47 -16.50 2.10
N LEU A 78 -6.58 -15.88 0.93
CA LEU A 78 -6.61 -14.44 0.77
C LEU A 78 -7.74 -14.08 -0.17
N VAL A 79 -8.73 -13.38 0.37
CA VAL A 79 -9.76 -12.75 -0.44
C VAL A 79 -9.40 -11.30 -0.67
N THR A 80 -9.58 -10.85 -1.91
CA THR A 80 -9.31 -9.47 -2.30
C THR A 80 -10.52 -8.88 -3.00
N HIS A 81 -10.94 -7.70 -2.58
CA HIS A 81 -11.97 -6.93 -3.25
C HIS A 81 -11.38 -5.58 -3.68
N GLN A 82 -11.43 -5.31 -4.97
CA GLN A 82 -10.90 -4.08 -5.55
C GLN A 82 -12.02 -3.06 -5.67
N PHE A 83 -11.78 -1.86 -5.14
CA PHE A 83 -12.78 -0.81 -5.15
C PHE A 83 -12.89 -0.15 -6.52
N THR A 84 -14.12 0.17 -6.88
CA THR A 84 -14.45 1.10 -7.97
C THR A 84 -13.98 2.51 -7.66
N ARG A 85 -13.99 3.39 -8.65
CA ARG A 85 -13.59 4.80 -8.45
C ARG A 85 -14.52 5.53 -7.49
N GLU A 86 -15.80 5.18 -7.54
CA GLU A 86 -16.87 5.70 -6.70
C GLU A 86 -16.66 5.28 -5.24
N GLU A 87 -16.39 3.99 -4.99
CA GLU A 87 -16.07 3.48 -3.66
C GLU A 87 -14.77 4.08 -3.12
N LYS A 88 -13.71 4.12 -3.94
CA LYS A 88 -12.43 4.74 -3.58
C LYS A 88 -12.58 6.20 -3.19
N ALA A 89 -13.50 6.93 -3.85
CA ALA A 89 -13.79 8.30 -3.45
C ALA A 89 -14.37 8.35 -2.03
N GLY A 90 -15.20 7.39 -1.63
CA GLY A 90 -15.76 7.28 -0.28
C GLY A 90 -14.75 6.80 0.77
N ASN A 91 -14.06 5.70 0.49
CA ASN A 91 -13.24 4.98 1.48
C ASN A 91 -11.74 5.30 1.43
N GLY A 92 -11.24 5.91 0.35
CA GLY A 92 -9.83 6.26 0.21
C GLY A 92 -8.88 5.08 -0.01
N ALA A 93 -9.38 3.87 -0.24
CA ALA A 93 -8.63 2.65 -0.53
C ALA A 93 -8.75 2.25 -2.01
N ASP A 94 -7.74 1.55 -2.54
CA ASP A 94 -7.82 0.93 -3.86
C ASP A 94 -8.37 -0.50 -3.78
N TRP A 95 -8.12 -1.21 -2.68
CA TRP A 95 -8.68 -2.54 -2.43
C TRP A 95 -8.66 -2.86 -0.93
N GLU A 96 -9.27 -3.99 -0.59
CA GLU A 96 -9.09 -4.63 0.70
C GLU A 96 -8.55 -6.04 0.58
N TRP A 97 -7.84 -6.46 1.63
CA TRP A 97 -7.37 -7.82 1.83
C TRP A 97 -8.01 -8.41 3.07
N TRP A 98 -8.44 -9.66 2.96
CA TRP A 98 -8.85 -10.47 4.10
C TRP A 98 -8.03 -11.75 4.10
N PHE A 99 -7.18 -11.89 5.12
CA PHE A 99 -6.46 -13.13 5.40
C PHE A 99 -7.33 -13.99 6.31
N HIS A 100 -7.52 -15.26 5.96
CA HIS A 100 -8.44 -16.11 6.69
C HIS A 100 -8.00 -17.57 6.82
N ALA A 101 -8.46 -18.19 7.90
CA ALA A 101 -8.39 -19.61 8.17
C ALA A 101 -9.54 -19.99 9.13
N ASP A 102 -10.23 -21.11 8.86
CA ASP A 102 -11.24 -21.69 9.75
C ASP A 102 -12.31 -20.71 10.27
N GLY A 103 -12.85 -19.87 9.37
CA GLY A 103 -13.88 -18.88 9.71
C GLY A 103 -13.39 -17.67 10.51
N HIS A 104 -12.08 -17.57 10.75
CA HIS A 104 -11.43 -16.43 11.40
C HIS A 104 -10.54 -15.68 10.40
N GLY A 105 -10.27 -14.41 10.69
CA GLY A 105 -9.41 -13.59 9.86
C GLY A 105 -9.21 -12.18 10.36
N PHE A 106 -8.44 -11.43 9.59
CA PHE A 106 -8.24 -10.00 9.77
C PHE A 106 -8.19 -9.30 8.41
N GLY A 107 -8.64 -8.05 8.42
CA GLY A 107 -8.78 -7.22 7.22
C GLY A 107 -7.76 -6.10 7.15
N MET A 108 -7.38 -5.73 5.93
CA MET A 108 -6.59 -4.53 5.64
C MET A 108 -7.31 -3.70 4.58
N ARG A 109 -7.44 -2.38 4.79
CA ARG A 109 -7.76 -1.42 3.73
C ARG A 109 -6.44 -0.92 3.15
N VAL A 110 -6.28 -1.01 1.84
CA VAL A 110 -5.01 -0.74 1.20
C VAL A 110 -5.14 0.30 0.10
N GLN A 111 -4.28 1.31 0.16
CA GLN A 111 -4.10 2.31 -0.89
C GLN A 111 -2.76 2.05 -1.60
N ALA A 112 -2.78 1.89 -2.92
CA ALA A 112 -1.55 1.85 -3.71
C ALA A 112 -1.01 3.25 -3.95
N LYS A 113 0.32 3.33 -4.06
CA LYS A 113 1.04 4.47 -4.64
C LYS A 113 2.24 4.02 -5.48
N LYS A 114 2.30 4.46 -6.72
CA LYS A 114 3.47 4.22 -7.60
C LYS A 114 4.56 5.27 -7.39
N ALA A 115 5.81 4.84 -7.25
CA ALA A 115 6.96 5.74 -7.22
C ALA A 115 7.15 6.45 -8.58
N HIS A 116 7.45 7.75 -8.54
CA HIS A 116 7.93 8.50 -9.69
C HIS A 116 9.33 8.04 -10.13
N LYS A 117 9.80 8.54 -11.29
CA LYS A 117 11.13 8.21 -11.83
C LYS A 117 12.28 8.61 -10.89
N ASP A 118 12.08 9.61 -10.05
CA ASP A 118 13.01 10.09 -9.02
C ASP A 118 12.83 9.40 -7.66
N GLY A 119 11.90 8.46 -7.54
CA GLY A 119 11.68 7.66 -6.33
C GLY A 119 10.80 8.35 -5.31
N ARG A 120 10.17 9.49 -5.66
CA ARG A 120 9.21 10.19 -4.82
C ARG A 120 7.79 9.64 -4.98
N TYR A 121 6.96 9.85 -3.96
CA TYR A 121 5.53 9.54 -3.98
C TYR A 121 4.68 10.81 -3.85
N VAL A 122 3.55 10.84 -4.55
CA VAL A 122 2.53 11.88 -4.35
C VAL A 122 1.55 11.41 -3.27
N LEU A 123 1.86 11.78 -2.03
CA LEU A 123 1.08 11.37 -0.84
C LEU A 123 -0.09 12.32 -0.54
N ARG A 124 0.03 13.60 -0.93
CA ARG A 124 -0.98 14.63 -0.69
C ARG A 124 -2.08 14.60 -1.76
N HIS A 125 -2.92 13.58 -1.72
CA HIS A 125 -4.10 13.52 -2.57
C HIS A 125 -5.35 13.96 -1.81
N TYR A 126 -6.14 14.84 -2.42
CA TYR A 126 -7.40 15.31 -1.87
C TYR A 126 -8.54 14.83 -2.75
N THR A 127 -9.54 14.28 -2.09
CA THR A 127 -10.80 13.89 -2.69
C THR A 127 -11.85 14.96 -2.39
N ARG A 128 -12.70 15.28 -3.37
CA ARG A 128 -13.83 16.20 -3.15
C ARG A 128 -14.85 15.51 -2.22
N SER A 129 -15.39 16.22 -1.24
CA SER A 129 -16.67 15.92 -0.59
C SER A 129 -17.58 17.12 -0.66
N PHE A 130 -18.85 16.90 -0.33
CA PHE A 130 -19.86 17.94 -0.17
C PHE A 130 -19.48 19.00 0.89
N VAL A 131 -18.67 18.62 1.89
CA VAL A 131 -18.26 19.46 3.03
C VAL A 131 -16.86 20.06 2.83
N GLY A 132 -16.20 19.80 1.70
CA GLY A 132 -14.87 20.36 1.38
C GLY A 132 -13.90 19.35 0.78
N ARG A 133 -12.60 19.63 0.89
CA ARG A 133 -11.54 18.70 0.47
C ARG A 133 -11.13 17.86 1.66
N VAL A 134 -11.33 16.55 1.59
CA VAL A 134 -10.83 15.60 2.59
C VAL A 134 -9.60 14.90 2.01
N ARG A 135 -8.57 14.68 2.83
CA ARG A 135 -7.37 13.96 2.41
C ARG A 135 -7.72 12.48 2.22
N GLN A 136 -7.21 11.90 1.15
CA GLN A 136 -7.41 10.48 0.86
C GLN A 136 -6.88 9.58 2.00
N SER A 137 -5.75 9.96 2.61
CA SER A 137 -5.18 9.24 3.76
C SER A 137 -6.11 9.22 4.96
N ASP A 138 -6.86 10.30 5.18
CA ASP A 138 -7.76 10.41 6.34
C ASP A 138 -8.99 9.54 6.11
N ARG A 139 -9.55 9.52 4.89
CA ARG A 139 -10.63 8.60 4.51
C ARG A 139 -10.21 7.15 4.66
N LEU A 140 -9.02 6.80 4.20
CA LEU A 140 -8.48 5.44 4.34
C LEU A 140 -8.47 4.98 5.80
N VAL A 141 -8.00 5.84 6.71
CA VAL A 141 -7.89 5.53 8.13
C VAL A 141 -9.27 5.47 8.80
N GLU A 142 -10.15 6.42 8.50
CA GLU A 142 -11.52 6.45 9.01
C GLU A 142 -12.34 5.23 8.57
N ASP A 143 -12.30 4.90 7.28
CA ASP A 143 -13.01 3.74 6.73
C ASP A 143 -12.44 2.42 7.25
N ALA A 144 -11.12 2.29 7.35
CA ALA A 144 -10.49 1.09 7.91
C ALA A 144 -10.98 0.83 9.35
N ALA A 145 -10.97 1.87 10.20
CA ALA A 145 -11.47 1.75 11.56
C ALA A 145 -12.95 1.34 11.61
N ALA A 146 -13.80 1.98 10.79
CA ALA A 146 -15.22 1.66 10.72
C ALA A 146 -15.48 0.22 10.24
N SER A 147 -14.65 -0.27 9.33
CA SER A 147 -14.76 -1.60 8.72
C SER A 147 -14.09 -2.72 9.54
N GLY A 148 -13.47 -2.40 10.68
CA GLY A 148 -12.70 -3.36 11.45
C GLY A 148 -11.42 -3.86 10.75
N CYS A 149 -10.85 -3.03 9.86
CA CYS A 149 -9.63 -3.31 9.11
C CYS A 149 -8.47 -2.43 9.60
N LEU A 150 -7.24 -2.84 9.30
CA LEU A 150 -6.06 -2.00 9.50
C LEU A 150 -5.73 -1.20 8.22
N PRO A 151 -5.39 0.10 8.31
CA PRO A 151 -5.11 0.94 7.15
C PRO A 151 -3.64 0.87 6.72
N PHE A 152 -3.39 0.57 5.45
CA PHE A 152 -2.05 0.40 4.89
C PHE A 152 -1.87 1.05 3.53
N TYR A 153 -0.62 1.35 3.20
CA TYR A 153 -0.19 1.67 1.85
C TYR A 153 0.67 0.57 1.28
N VAL A 154 0.46 0.26 0.00
CA VAL A 154 1.43 -0.49 -0.82
C VAL A 154 2.09 0.45 -1.79
N PHE A 155 3.42 0.46 -1.82
CA PHE A 155 4.19 1.23 -2.77
C PHE A 155 4.76 0.35 -3.88
N TYR A 156 4.61 0.79 -5.13
CA TYR A 156 5.22 0.15 -6.29
C TYR A 156 6.54 0.85 -6.63
N ASN A 157 7.65 0.10 -6.56
CA ASN A 157 9.00 0.65 -6.56
C ASN A 157 9.89 0.02 -7.63
N HIS A 158 10.99 0.71 -7.94
CA HIS A 158 12.05 0.22 -8.82
C HIS A 158 13.42 0.58 -8.24
N ARG A 159 14.51 0.46 -9.02
CA ARG A 159 15.91 0.72 -8.64
C ARG A 159 16.21 2.05 -7.94
N ASN A 160 15.35 3.05 -8.08
CA ASN A 160 15.45 4.35 -7.40
C ASN A 160 14.95 4.33 -5.95
N TRP A 161 14.56 3.15 -5.47
CA TRP A 161 14.21 2.88 -4.09
C TRP A 161 15.39 2.21 -3.41
N THR A 162 15.87 2.82 -2.34
CA THR A 162 16.91 2.27 -1.46
C THR A 162 16.34 2.14 -0.07
N ALA A 163 16.45 0.95 0.50
CA ALA A 163 16.11 0.72 1.90
C ALA A 163 17.03 1.57 2.77
N ALA A 164 16.47 2.20 3.79
CA ALA A 164 17.25 2.97 4.73
C ALA A 164 17.45 2.11 5.99
N GLY A 165 18.56 1.37 6.01
CA GLY A 165 18.92 0.43 7.08
C GLY A 165 18.82 -1.04 6.67
N ASP A 166 19.59 -1.89 7.36
CA ASP A 166 19.76 -3.31 7.01
C ASP A 166 18.48 -4.14 7.24
N GLU A 167 17.64 -3.78 8.22
CA GLU A 167 16.38 -4.49 8.53
C GLU A 167 15.33 -4.37 7.41
N LEU A 168 15.42 -3.31 6.60
CA LEU A 168 14.51 -3.01 5.50
C LEU A 168 15.02 -3.53 4.16
N ALA A 169 16.26 -4.03 4.12
CA ALA A 169 16.82 -4.64 2.94
C ALA A 169 16.00 -5.89 2.55
N PRO A 170 16.00 -6.27 1.26
CA PRO A 170 15.66 -7.64 0.92
C PRO A 170 16.51 -8.55 1.80
N ALA A 171 15.90 -9.48 2.49
CA ALA A 171 16.68 -10.48 3.19
C ALA A 171 16.12 -11.86 2.91
N ASP A 172 17.02 -12.81 3.05
CA ASP A 172 16.76 -14.20 2.79
C ASP A 172 15.59 -14.68 3.64
N CYS A 173 14.82 -15.57 3.06
CA CYS A 173 13.97 -16.49 3.80
C CYS A 173 14.11 -17.86 3.17
N ASP A 174 13.62 -18.90 3.86
CA ASP A 174 13.67 -20.27 3.36
C ASP A 174 12.95 -20.45 2.00
N HIS A 175 12.17 -19.44 1.59
CA HIS A 175 11.39 -19.46 0.36
C HIS A 175 12.05 -18.78 -0.83
N THR A 176 12.95 -17.80 -0.61
CA THR A 176 13.60 -17.03 -1.68
C THR A 176 14.88 -16.33 -1.17
N LEU A 177 15.86 -16.18 -2.07
CA LEU A 177 17.08 -15.42 -1.81
C LEU A 177 16.79 -13.92 -1.84
N ALA A 178 17.53 -13.16 -1.04
CA ALA A 178 17.50 -11.71 -1.03
C ALA A 178 17.74 -11.14 -2.43
N ASP A 179 16.75 -10.43 -2.96
CA ASP A 179 16.80 -9.80 -4.27
C ASP A 179 16.17 -8.41 -4.19
N GLN A 180 16.85 -7.39 -4.75
CA GLN A 180 16.33 -6.02 -4.83
C GLN A 180 14.93 -5.96 -5.47
N ARG A 181 14.60 -6.90 -6.36
CA ARG A 181 13.29 -7.02 -6.99
C ARG A 181 12.16 -7.28 -6.00
N GLN A 182 12.43 -7.83 -4.82
CA GLN A 182 11.46 -7.96 -3.73
C GLN A 182 10.96 -6.60 -3.23
N MET A 183 11.74 -5.53 -3.42
CA MET A 183 11.31 -4.16 -3.09
C MET A 183 10.30 -3.62 -4.09
N GLY A 184 10.01 -4.34 -5.19
CA GLY A 184 9.03 -3.93 -6.20
C GLY A 184 7.67 -3.59 -5.62
N CYS A 185 7.32 -4.24 -4.51
CA CYS A 185 6.16 -3.89 -3.69
C CYS A 185 6.56 -3.82 -2.21
N THR A 186 6.36 -2.67 -1.58
CA THR A 186 6.58 -2.50 -0.14
C THR A 186 5.30 -2.10 0.57
N LEU A 187 5.18 -2.43 1.85
CA LEU A 187 4.02 -2.17 2.69
C LEU A 187 4.41 -1.24 3.85
N VAL A 188 3.54 -0.28 4.19
CA VAL A 188 3.68 0.58 5.37
C VAL A 188 2.31 0.92 5.98
N SER A 189 2.27 1.12 7.30
CA SER A 189 1.08 1.65 7.97
C SER A 189 0.68 3.01 7.40
N ALA A 190 -0.62 3.22 7.17
CA ALA A 190 -1.14 4.51 6.71
C ALA A 190 -0.88 5.64 7.71
N LEU A 191 -0.63 5.32 8.99
CA LEU A 191 -0.36 6.31 10.03
C LEU A 191 1.01 6.99 9.85
N VAL A 192 1.99 6.25 9.34
CA VAL A 192 3.29 6.81 8.92
C VAL A 192 3.10 7.80 7.76
N VAL A 193 2.21 7.45 6.82
CA VAL A 193 1.90 8.32 5.68
C VAL A 193 1.17 9.59 6.16
N GLN A 194 0.23 9.47 7.09
CA GLN A 194 -0.42 10.63 7.71
C GLN A 194 0.58 11.53 8.41
N ARG A 195 1.52 10.97 9.18
CA ARG A 195 2.62 11.73 9.79
C ARG A 195 3.39 12.53 8.75
N ALA A 196 3.86 11.86 7.69
CA ALA A 196 4.60 12.48 6.59
C ALA A 196 3.83 13.61 5.88
N ILE A 197 2.51 13.49 5.80
CA ILE A 197 1.66 14.53 5.22
C ILE A 197 1.49 15.72 6.18
N VAL A 198 1.22 15.46 7.46
CA VAL A 198 0.87 16.45 8.49
C VAL A 198 2.05 17.32 8.88
N GLU A 199 3.20 16.72 9.17
CA GLU A 199 4.44 17.44 9.50
C GLU A 199 5.05 18.14 8.27
N ARG A 200 4.41 17.98 7.12
CA ARG A 200 4.88 18.46 5.82
C ARG A 200 6.33 18.12 5.53
N MET A 201 6.81 16.98 6.05
CA MET A 201 8.23 16.63 6.07
C MET A 201 8.88 16.84 4.70
N TYR A 202 9.94 17.66 4.67
CA TYR A 202 10.89 17.60 3.57
C TYR A 202 11.43 16.18 3.50
N GLY A 203 11.34 15.54 2.32
CA GLY A 203 11.67 14.11 2.20
C GLY A 203 10.59 13.18 2.75
N SER A 204 9.30 13.56 2.70
CA SER A 204 8.18 12.67 3.05
C SER A 204 8.23 11.28 2.41
N SER A 205 8.80 11.19 1.19
CA SER A 205 9.07 9.91 0.53
C SER A 205 10.13 9.09 1.26
N ASP A 206 11.20 9.71 1.73
CA ASP A 206 12.27 9.00 2.45
C ASP A 206 11.84 8.61 3.86
N HIS A 207 10.95 9.39 4.49
CA HIS A 207 10.29 8.98 5.72
C HIS A 207 9.50 7.69 5.52
N VAL A 208 8.56 7.66 4.57
CA VAL A 208 7.75 6.44 4.36
C VAL A 208 8.61 5.25 3.93
N LYS A 209 9.70 5.46 3.18
CA LYS A 209 10.65 4.39 2.82
C LYS A 209 11.31 3.75 4.04
N ARG A 210 11.73 4.54 5.03
CA ARG A 210 12.34 4.08 6.30
C ARG A 210 11.42 3.23 7.17
N HIS A 211 10.12 3.26 6.91
CA HIS A 211 9.13 2.45 7.63
C HIS A 211 8.47 1.40 6.73
N SER A 212 8.87 1.33 5.46
CA SER A 212 8.30 0.38 4.51
C SER A 212 9.10 -0.91 4.50
N ILE A 213 8.41 -2.04 4.60
CA ILE A 213 9.02 -3.38 4.47
C ILE A 213 8.63 -4.02 3.13
N PRO A 214 9.43 -4.94 2.56
CA PRO A 214 8.97 -5.77 1.47
C PRO A 214 7.67 -6.49 1.86
N TRP A 215 6.64 -6.41 1.04
CA TRP A 215 5.31 -6.90 1.45
C TRP A 215 5.25 -8.42 1.71
N ASN A 216 6.16 -9.19 1.11
CA ASN A 216 6.29 -10.63 1.31
C ASN A 216 6.75 -10.95 2.75
N ARG A 217 7.38 -10.02 3.46
CA ARG A 217 7.82 -10.22 4.85
C ARG A 217 6.67 -10.33 5.83
N VAL A 218 5.51 -9.77 5.50
CA VAL A 218 4.30 -9.97 6.31
C VAL A 218 3.92 -11.46 6.38
N LEU A 219 4.25 -12.19 5.32
CA LEU A 219 3.85 -13.58 5.09
C LEU A 219 5.07 -14.52 4.96
N CYS A 220 6.28 -14.02 5.22
CA CYS A 220 7.47 -14.84 5.41
C CYS A 220 7.23 -15.75 6.61
N ASP A 221 7.55 -17.03 6.48
CA ASP A 221 7.50 -18.03 7.56
C ASP A 221 6.10 -18.49 7.98
N SER A 222 5.06 -18.11 7.22
CA SER A 222 3.73 -18.68 7.37
C SER A 222 3.33 -19.47 6.13
N THR A 223 3.35 -20.81 6.22
CA THR A 223 2.20 -21.55 5.73
C THR A 223 1.03 -20.98 6.54
N VAL A 224 -0.09 -20.58 5.95
CA VAL A 224 -1.27 -20.18 6.75
C VAL A 224 -2.26 -21.34 6.74
N PRO A 225 -1.93 -22.55 7.25
CA PRO A 225 -2.85 -23.67 7.20
C PRO A 225 -3.98 -23.53 8.21
N ASP A 226 -3.74 -22.82 9.31
CA ASP A 226 -4.58 -22.76 10.50
C ASP A 226 -4.61 -21.36 11.14
N VAL A 227 -5.43 -21.24 12.17
CA VAL A 227 -5.59 -20.02 12.97
C VAL A 227 -4.31 -19.61 13.70
N GLY A 228 -3.46 -20.55 14.13
CA GLY A 228 -2.20 -20.25 14.81
C GLY A 228 -1.24 -19.48 13.90
N SER A 229 -1.09 -19.98 12.68
CA SER A 229 -0.27 -19.36 11.64
C SER A 229 -0.87 -18.03 11.16
N LEU A 230 -2.21 -17.93 11.14
CA LEU A 230 -2.90 -16.67 10.86
C LEU A 230 -2.64 -15.61 11.94
N ASN A 231 -2.56 -16.00 13.21
CA ASN A 231 -2.18 -15.08 14.30
C ASN A 231 -0.73 -14.60 14.14
N ALA A 232 0.22 -15.46 13.75
CA ALA A 232 1.60 -15.04 13.51
C ALA A 232 1.72 -14.00 12.37
N VAL A 233 0.96 -14.20 11.29
CA VAL A 233 0.82 -13.19 10.24
C VAL A 233 0.23 -11.90 10.79
N PHE A 234 -0.87 -12.01 11.53
CA PHE A 234 -1.54 -10.86 12.10
C PHE A 234 -0.63 -10.08 13.04
N ASP A 235 0.18 -10.76 13.86
CA ASP A 235 1.16 -10.16 14.75
C ASP A 235 2.19 -9.30 14.00
N ARG A 236 2.67 -9.74 12.83
CA ARG A 236 3.57 -8.94 11.99
C ARG A 236 2.88 -7.70 11.41
N VAL A 237 1.65 -7.85 10.88
CA VAL A 237 0.86 -6.71 10.38
C VAL A 237 0.60 -5.70 11.50
N ARG A 238 0.25 -6.22 12.67
CA ARG A 238 -0.07 -5.47 13.88
C ARG A 238 1.15 -4.75 14.44
N ALA A 239 2.33 -5.38 14.44
CA ALA A 239 3.58 -4.73 14.78
C ALA A 239 3.84 -3.53 13.86
N LEU A 240 3.75 -3.73 12.53
CA LEU A 240 3.93 -2.65 11.56
C LEU A 240 2.90 -1.52 11.75
N HIS A 241 1.66 -1.84 12.12
CA HIS A 241 0.65 -0.84 12.44
C HIS A 241 0.98 -0.07 13.73
N ARG A 242 1.37 -0.78 14.80
CA ARG A 242 1.78 -0.19 16.09
C ARG A 242 2.98 0.72 15.94
N ASP A 243 3.96 0.34 15.14
CA ASP A 243 5.10 1.21 14.81
C ASP A 243 4.63 2.50 14.14
N GLY A 244 3.62 2.42 13.26
CA GLY A 244 2.98 3.61 12.69
C GLY A 244 2.22 4.47 13.72
N VAL A 245 1.60 3.86 14.73
CA VAL A 245 0.98 4.60 15.85
C VAL A 245 2.05 5.34 16.65
N LEU A 246 3.16 4.66 16.98
CA LEU A 246 4.28 5.25 17.71
C LEU A 246 4.94 6.37 16.90
N ASP A 247 5.17 6.14 15.61
CA ASP A 247 5.68 7.15 14.67
C ASP A 247 4.78 8.40 14.68
N LEU A 248 3.47 8.22 14.52
CA LEU A 248 2.51 9.33 14.54
C LEU A 248 2.50 10.07 15.89
N ARG A 249 2.67 9.37 17.02
CA ARG A 249 2.77 9.99 18.36
C ARG A 249 4.04 10.82 18.51
N GLN A 250 5.18 10.34 18.02
CA GLN A 250 6.46 11.06 18.12
C GLN A 250 6.43 12.43 17.42
N ALA A 251 5.56 12.63 16.43
CA ALA A 251 5.34 13.93 15.80
C ALA A 251 4.95 15.02 16.80
N ARG A 252 4.25 14.65 17.88
CA ARG A 252 3.86 15.53 18.96
C ARG A 252 5.04 16.00 19.80
N GLU A 253 6.04 15.15 19.99
CA GLU A 253 7.13 15.35 20.95
C GLU A 253 8.29 16.17 20.38
N ARG A 254 8.28 16.47 19.07
CA ARG A 254 9.33 17.25 18.38
C ARG A 254 8.79 18.47 17.63
N PRO A 255 8.21 19.48 18.32
CA PRO A 255 7.71 20.69 17.67
C PRO A 255 8.80 21.51 16.94
N GLU A 256 10.08 21.30 17.25
CA GLU A 256 11.20 22.04 16.66
C GLU A 256 11.39 21.78 15.15
N VAL A 257 11.02 20.58 14.66
CA VAL A 257 11.06 20.24 13.23
C VAL A 257 10.04 21.07 12.43
N TYR A 258 8.94 21.45 13.06
CA TYR A 258 7.92 22.35 12.49
C TYR A 258 8.52 23.76 12.29
N SER A 259 9.26 24.28 13.27
CA SER A 259 9.87 25.62 13.19
C SER A 259 10.90 25.76 12.06
N TYR A 260 11.67 24.70 11.77
CA TYR A 260 12.69 24.71 10.71
C TYR A 260 12.09 24.69 9.29
N ALA A 261 10.97 23.97 9.10
CA ALA A 261 10.23 23.97 7.84
C ALA A 261 9.58 25.34 7.54
N VAL A 262 9.10 26.04 8.58
CA VAL A 262 8.56 27.42 8.47
C VAL A 262 9.66 28.41 8.13
N SER A 263 10.79 28.37 8.85
CA SER A 263 11.93 29.28 8.65
C SER A 263 12.53 29.20 7.23
N ARG A 264 12.46 28.04 6.57
CA ARG A 264 12.96 27.85 5.20
C ARG A 264 11.97 28.28 4.12
N ALA A 265 10.66 28.21 4.39
CA ALA A 265 9.64 28.79 3.51
C ALA A 265 9.76 30.32 3.43
N GLU A 266 10.23 30.95 4.51
CA GLU A 266 10.51 32.38 4.59
C GLU A 266 11.87 32.77 3.97
N GLY A 267 12.76 31.81 3.72
CA GLY A 267 14.16 32.03 3.32
C GLY A 267 14.50 31.86 1.84
N VAL A 268 13.54 31.71 0.92
CA VAL A 268 13.80 31.66 -0.53
C VAL A 268 13.64 33.05 -1.13
N GLY A 269 14.74 33.60 -1.66
CA GLY A 269 14.92 35.03 -1.89
C GLY A 269 14.07 35.71 -2.96
N ARG A 270 13.83 37.02 -2.72
CA ARG A 270 13.49 38.12 -3.66
C ARG A 270 12.59 37.77 -4.86
N GLY A 271 11.53 37.02 -4.60
CA GLY A 271 10.30 37.00 -5.40
C GLY A 271 9.14 37.15 -4.45
N GLU A 272 8.03 37.74 -4.88
CA GLU A 272 6.86 38.04 -4.03
C GLU A 272 6.53 36.90 -3.05
N PRO A 273 6.23 37.22 -1.77
CA PRO A 273 5.91 36.21 -0.78
C PRO A 273 4.73 35.38 -1.26
N LEU A 274 4.99 34.09 -1.53
CA LEU A 274 3.94 33.09 -1.69
C LEU A 274 3.06 33.16 -0.45
N ALA A 275 1.80 33.55 -0.64
CA ALA A 275 0.83 33.68 0.45
C ALA A 275 0.87 32.42 1.32
N VAL A 276 1.39 32.60 2.54
CA VAL A 276 1.47 31.57 3.55
C VAL A 276 0.02 31.17 3.86
N PRO A 277 -0.41 29.91 3.60
CA PRO A 277 -1.75 29.46 3.95
C PRO A 277 -2.03 29.78 5.42
N PRO A 278 -3.25 30.22 5.80
CA PRO A 278 -3.59 30.76 7.12
C PRO A 278 -3.39 29.80 8.32
N ASP A 279 -2.87 28.60 8.08
CA ASP A 279 -2.72 27.48 9.00
C ASP A 279 -1.24 27.16 9.30
N TYR A 280 -0.35 28.17 9.22
CA TYR A 280 1.12 28.01 9.23
C TYR A 280 1.81 28.29 10.58
N GLY A 281 1.04 28.50 11.66
CA GLY A 281 1.60 28.83 12.98
C GLY A 281 1.06 28.01 14.16
N ALA A 282 0.06 27.16 13.93
CA ALA A 282 -0.46 26.29 14.98
C ALA A 282 0.31 24.96 14.98
N PRO A 283 0.69 24.42 16.17
CA PRO A 283 1.19 23.05 16.24
C PRO A 283 0.16 22.10 15.60
N PRO A 284 0.59 21.08 14.85
CA PRO A 284 -0.33 20.15 14.23
C PRO A 284 -1.26 19.54 15.29
N PRO A 285 -2.58 19.43 15.02
CA PRO A 285 -3.53 18.90 15.98
C PRO A 285 -3.14 17.46 16.38
N ASP A 286 -3.33 17.10 17.65
CA ASP A 286 -3.12 15.71 18.11
C ASP A 286 -4.09 14.80 17.37
N LEU A 287 -3.56 14.08 16.38
CA LEU A 287 -4.36 13.16 15.61
C LEU A 287 -4.75 11.96 16.46
N THR A 288 -3.88 11.50 17.37
CA THR A 288 -4.07 10.26 18.14
C THR A 288 -5.20 10.33 19.15
N ASP A 289 -5.60 11.54 19.55
CA ASP A 289 -6.78 11.76 20.38
C ASP A 289 -8.11 11.62 19.62
N ARG A 290 -8.08 11.58 18.28
CA ARG A 290 -9.30 11.38 17.50
C ARG A 290 -9.86 9.97 17.77
N PRO A 291 -11.19 9.83 17.89
CA PRO A 291 -11.84 8.53 18.14
C PRO A 291 -11.38 7.40 17.21
N VAL A 292 -11.06 7.73 15.96
CA VAL A 292 -10.57 6.79 14.94
C VAL A 292 -9.30 6.05 15.38
N TYR A 293 -8.36 6.68 16.10
CA TYR A 293 -7.13 6.02 16.53
C TYR A 293 -7.33 5.14 17.76
N ARG A 294 -8.29 5.50 18.63
CA ARG A 294 -8.69 4.65 19.76
C ARG A 294 -9.36 3.37 19.28
N ALA A 295 -10.12 3.43 18.18
CA ALA A 295 -10.75 2.25 17.58
C ALA A 295 -9.72 1.19 17.16
N PHE A 296 -8.51 1.59 16.74
CA PHE A 296 -7.45 0.64 16.39
C PHE A 296 -6.82 -0.07 17.58
N GLY A 297 -6.82 0.52 18.78
CA GLY A 297 -6.36 -0.18 19.99
C GLY A 297 -7.13 -1.49 20.17
N GLY A 298 -8.46 -1.42 20.11
CA GLY A 298 -9.30 -2.61 20.17
C GLY A 298 -9.02 -3.61 19.04
N LEU A 299 -8.81 -3.14 17.81
CA LEU A 299 -8.53 -4.00 16.66
C LEU A 299 -7.15 -4.68 16.73
N SER A 300 -6.16 -4.02 17.34
CA SER A 300 -4.76 -4.48 17.40
C SER A 300 -4.38 -5.16 18.71
N ASP A 301 -5.24 -5.17 19.73
CA ASP A 301 -4.88 -5.71 21.05
C ASP A 301 -5.43 -7.13 21.35
N GLY A 302 -5.97 -7.83 20.34
CA GLY A 302 -6.48 -9.20 20.49
C GLY A 302 -6.00 -10.17 19.40
N PRO A 303 -6.37 -11.46 19.50
CA PRO A 303 -6.16 -12.43 18.43
C PRO A 303 -7.05 -12.12 17.21
N VAL A 304 -6.81 -12.85 16.11
CA VAL A 304 -7.70 -12.79 14.94
C VAL A 304 -9.14 -13.15 15.31
N ARG A 305 -10.10 -12.49 14.64
CA ARG A 305 -11.51 -12.53 15.01
C ARG A 305 -12.31 -13.37 14.02
N ALA A 306 -13.54 -13.71 14.39
CA ALA A 306 -14.49 -14.31 13.44
C ALA A 306 -14.70 -13.38 12.23
N LEU A 307 -14.79 -13.98 11.04
CA LEU A 307 -14.99 -13.24 9.80
C LEU A 307 -16.36 -12.53 9.79
N PRO A 308 -16.42 -11.24 9.38
CA PRO A 308 -17.67 -10.57 9.12
C PRO A 308 -18.53 -11.34 8.12
N ALA A 309 -19.86 -11.26 8.23
CA ALA A 309 -20.79 -11.95 7.32
C ALA A 309 -20.51 -11.62 5.84
N ARG A 310 -20.26 -10.34 5.55
CA ARG A 310 -19.81 -9.83 4.25
C ARG A 310 -18.57 -10.56 3.72
N VAL A 311 -17.56 -10.78 4.56
CA VAL A 311 -16.32 -11.43 4.12
C VAL A 311 -16.57 -12.92 3.85
N ARG A 312 -17.46 -13.54 4.62
CA ARG A 312 -17.91 -14.92 4.34
C ARG A 312 -18.63 -15.00 2.99
N GLN A 313 -19.44 -14.01 2.62
CA GLN A 313 -20.05 -13.91 1.28
C GLN A 313 -18.99 -13.71 0.19
N MET A 314 -17.97 -12.87 0.43
CA MET A 314 -16.85 -12.71 -0.49
C MET A 314 -16.11 -14.03 -0.74
N ILE A 315 -15.96 -14.87 0.29
CA ILE A 315 -15.32 -16.19 0.20
C ILE A 315 -16.21 -17.18 -0.58
N SER A 316 -17.52 -17.19 -0.36
CA SER A 316 -18.45 -18.07 -1.09
C SER A 316 -18.63 -17.67 -2.57
N GLY A 317 -18.17 -16.48 -2.95
CA GLY A 317 -18.39 -15.93 -4.30
C GLY A 317 -19.80 -15.38 -4.50
N ASP A 318 -20.56 -15.20 -3.42
CA ASP A 318 -21.87 -14.57 -3.47
C ASP A 318 -21.71 -13.08 -3.84
N PRO A 319 -22.72 -12.47 -4.48
CA PRO A 319 -22.74 -11.02 -4.67
C PRO A 319 -22.58 -10.33 -3.32
N VAL A 320 -21.52 -9.53 -3.21
CA VAL A 320 -21.18 -8.81 -2.00
C VAL A 320 -21.75 -7.42 -2.15
N ASP A 321 -22.59 -7.00 -1.21
CA ASP A 321 -22.96 -5.59 -1.13
C ASP A 321 -21.67 -4.77 -0.92
N PRO A 322 -21.49 -3.65 -1.65
CA PRO A 322 -20.31 -2.82 -1.50
C PRO A 322 -20.14 -2.44 -0.02
N PRO A 323 -18.89 -2.39 0.49
CA PRO A 323 -18.62 -2.12 1.89
C PRO A 323 -19.44 -0.93 2.36
N ASP A 324 -20.21 -1.17 3.42
CA ASP A 324 -21.08 -0.22 4.14
C ASP A 324 -21.11 1.14 3.46
N SER A 325 -21.98 1.29 2.46
CA SER A 325 -22.39 2.62 2.03
C SER A 325 -22.73 3.35 3.33
N PRO A 326 -21.98 4.41 3.72
CA PRO A 326 -22.22 5.08 4.99
C PRO A 326 -23.72 5.39 4.98
N PRO A 327 -24.48 4.99 6.03
CA PRO A 327 -25.93 4.99 6.00
C PRO A 327 -26.35 6.31 5.39
N CYS A 328 -26.91 6.22 4.18
CA CYS A 328 -27.13 7.38 3.33
C CYS A 328 -27.83 8.37 4.23
N ARG A 329 -27.16 9.49 4.60
CA ARG A 329 -27.70 10.40 5.62
C ARG A 329 -29.02 10.89 5.03
N SER A 330 -30.11 10.26 5.44
CA SER A 330 -31.46 10.69 5.13
C SER A 330 -31.59 12.00 5.88
N GLY A 331 -31.22 13.09 5.20
CA GLY A 331 -31.52 14.42 5.68
C GLY A 331 -33.01 14.46 6.01
N PRO A 332 -33.41 15.12 7.11
CA PRO A 332 -34.82 15.24 7.43
C PRO A 332 -35.52 15.84 6.22
N ARG A 333 -36.48 15.09 5.64
CA ARG A 333 -37.42 15.67 4.69
C ARG A 333 -38.13 16.77 5.47
N GLY A 334 -37.85 18.02 5.11
CA GLY A 334 -38.58 19.15 5.68
C GLY A 334 -40.08 18.96 5.45
N PRO A 335 -40.93 19.40 6.39
CA PRO A 335 -42.37 19.40 6.16
C PRO A 335 -42.67 20.33 4.99
N GLY A 336 -43.37 19.78 3.99
CA GLY A 336 -43.92 20.53 2.86
C GLY A 336 -45.25 21.18 3.19
#